data_AF-A0A2X3K5X9-F1
#
_entry.id   AF-A0A2X3K5X9-F1
#
_cell.length_a   1.000
_cell.length_b   1.000
_cell.length_c   1.000
_cell.angle_alpha   90.00
_cell.angle_beta   90.00
_cell.angle_gamma   90.00
#
_symmetry.space_group_name_H-M   'P 1'
#
loop_
_entity.id
_entity.type
_entity.pdbx_description
1 polymer ?
#
loop_
_entity_poly.entity_id
_entity_poly.type
_entity_poly.pdbx_seq_one_letter_code
_entity_poly.pdbx_strand_id
1 'polypeptide(L)'
;MVGDFDADGATSTALSVLAMRSLGCSNIDYLVPNRFEDGYGLSPEVVDQAHARGAQLIVTVDNGISSHAGVVHARSLGIPVIVTDHHLPGETLPAAEAIINPNLRDCNFPSKSLAGVGVAFYLMLALRHLFARSGLV
;
A
#
# COMPACT_ATOMS: atom_id res chain seq x y z
N MET A 1 5.31 3.96 2.95
CA MET A 1 4.03 4.01 2.20
C MET A 1 4.34 4.44 0.78
N VAL A 2 3.98 3.64 -0.23
CA VAL A 2 4.15 4.01 -1.65
C VAL A 2 2.78 4.39 -2.21
N GLY A 3 2.57 5.68 -2.41
CA GLY A 3 1.31 6.24 -2.88
C GLY A 3 1.18 6.32 -4.39
N ASP A 4 0.07 6.89 -4.84
CA ASP A 4 -0.13 7.36 -6.22
C ASP A 4 -0.17 8.90 -6.27
N PHE A 5 0.00 9.49 -7.44
CA PHE A 5 0.20 10.93 -7.65
C PHE A 5 -1.11 11.75 -7.71
N ASP A 6 -2.27 11.09 -7.84
CA ASP A 6 -3.55 11.78 -7.94
C ASP A 6 -4.13 12.11 -6.55
N ALA A 7 -5.36 12.64 -6.52
CA ALA A 7 -5.99 13.03 -5.26
C ALA A 7 -6.28 11.83 -4.34
N ASP A 8 -6.62 10.67 -4.91
CA ASP A 8 -6.92 9.46 -4.15
C ASP A 8 -5.62 8.90 -3.54
N GLY A 9 -4.56 8.78 -4.35
CA GLY A 9 -3.24 8.34 -3.89
C GLY A 9 -2.59 9.27 -2.87
N ALA A 10 -2.67 10.59 -3.08
CA ALA A 10 -2.13 11.58 -2.16
C ALA A 10 -2.86 11.54 -0.81
N THR A 11 -4.20 11.46 -0.83
CA THR A 11 -4.99 11.39 0.42
C THR A 11 -4.85 10.05 1.12
N SER A 12 -4.76 8.94 0.38
CA SER A 12 -4.45 7.61 0.90
C SER A 12 -3.11 7.58 1.63
N THR A 13 -2.09 8.21 1.04
CA THR A 13 -0.75 8.33 1.62
C THR A 13 -0.77 9.15 2.89
N ALA A 14 -1.35 10.36 2.84
CA ALA A 14 -1.45 11.24 4.00
C ALA A 14 -2.20 10.57 5.15
N LEU A 15 -3.36 9.95 4.87
CA LEU A 15 -4.16 9.23 5.87
C LEU A 15 -3.35 8.12 6.53
N SER A 16 -2.71 7.26 5.74
CA SER A 16 -1.95 6.11 6.25
C SER A 16 -0.76 6.54 7.10
N VAL A 17 -0.01 7.56 6.66
CA VAL A 17 1.13 8.10 7.41
C VAL A 17 0.68 8.73 8.72
N LEU A 18 -0.36 9.58 8.69
CA LEU A 18 -0.88 10.24 9.87
C LEU A 18 -1.44 9.22 10.88
N ALA A 19 -2.24 8.27 10.41
CA ALA A 19 -2.82 7.24 11.27
C ALA A 19 -1.74 6.38 11.95
N MET A 20 -0.76 5.88 11.20
CA MET A 20 0.34 5.08 11.77
C MET A 20 1.14 5.87 12.81
N ARG A 21 1.43 7.16 12.54
CA ARG A 21 2.11 8.03 13.52
C ARG A 21 1.25 8.27 14.76
N SER A 22 -0.05 8.49 14.60
CA SER A 22 -0.99 8.60 15.74
C SER A 22 -1.11 7.30 16.53
N LEU A 23 -0.83 6.15 15.93
CA LEU A 23 -0.74 4.85 16.59
C LEU A 23 0.63 4.58 17.25
N GLY A 24 1.51 5.57 17.32
CA GLY A 24 2.80 5.48 18.00
C GLY A 24 3.96 4.98 17.12
N CYS A 25 3.74 4.72 15.83
CA CYS A 25 4.79 4.28 14.93
C CYS A 25 5.66 5.47 14.48
N SER A 26 6.95 5.43 14.80
CA SER A 26 7.91 6.49 14.45
C SER A 26 8.67 6.23 13.14
N ASN A 27 8.88 4.96 12.77
CA ASN A 27 9.58 4.58 11.54
C ASN A 27 8.63 4.54 10.33
N ILE A 28 8.07 5.69 9.97
CA ILE A 28 7.10 5.82 8.87
C ILE A 28 7.53 6.94 7.92
N ASP A 29 7.83 6.56 6.69
CA ASP A 29 8.09 7.46 5.57
C ASP A 29 7.19 7.13 4.37
N TYR A 30 7.16 8.04 3.39
CA TYR A 30 6.38 7.89 2.18
C TYR A 30 7.18 8.18 0.90
N LEU A 31 6.70 7.60 -0.19
CA LEU A 31 7.21 7.79 -1.53
C LEU A 31 6.00 7.93 -2.45
N VAL A 32 5.96 9.00 -3.24
CA VAL A 32 4.99 9.18 -4.32
C VAL A 32 5.80 9.15 -5.62
N PRO A 33 5.54 8.19 -6.52
CA PRO A 33 6.34 8.02 -7.73
C PRO A 33 6.12 9.17 -8.71
N ASN A 34 7.16 9.50 -9.49
CA ASN A 34 7.02 10.40 -10.61
C ASN A 34 6.50 9.62 -11.82
N ARG A 35 5.23 9.83 -12.18
CA ARG A 35 4.58 9.10 -13.29
C ARG A 35 5.38 9.07 -14.59
N PHE A 36 6.13 10.13 -14.91
CA PHE A 36 6.86 10.25 -16.17
C PHE A 36 8.20 9.50 -16.17
N GLU A 37 8.84 9.40 -15.01
CA GLU A 37 10.17 8.80 -14.86
C GLU A 37 10.07 7.35 -14.37
N ASP A 38 9.15 7.09 -13.44
CA ASP A 38 9.02 5.84 -12.70
C ASP A 38 7.91 4.91 -13.22
N GLY A 39 7.05 5.42 -14.10
CA GLY A 39 5.83 4.74 -14.54
C GLY A 39 4.70 4.78 -13.51
N TYR A 40 3.77 3.82 -13.59
CA TYR A 40 2.58 3.75 -12.71
C TYR A 40 2.75 2.70 -11.59
N GLY A 41 2.43 3.10 -10.36
CA GLY A 41 2.46 2.24 -9.18
C GLY A 41 3.86 1.80 -8.76
N LEU A 42 3.95 0.63 -8.10
CA LEU A 42 5.22 0.07 -7.63
C LEU A 42 6.03 -0.58 -8.78
N SER A 43 6.92 0.19 -9.41
CA SER A 43 7.92 -0.30 -10.37
C SER A 43 9.23 -0.72 -9.68
N PRO A 44 10.12 -1.48 -10.34
CA PRO A 44 11.46 -1.79 -9.81
C PRO A 44 12.26 -0.55 -9.40
N GLU A 45 12.16 0.54 -10.17
CA GLU A 45 12.84 1.81 -9.89
C GLU A 45 12.34 2.44 -8.59
N VAL A 46 11.01 2.42 -8.36
CA VAL A 46 10.39 2.89 -7.11
C VAL A 46 10.81 2.01 -5.92
N VAL A 47 10.97 0.71 -6.14
CA VAL A 47 11.49 -0.22 -5.13
C VAL A 47 12.95 0.09 -4.81
N ASP A 48 13.80 0.38 -5.79
CA ASP A 48 15.19 0.77 -5.56
C ASP A 48 15.27 2.07 -4.75
N GLN A 49 14.41 3.05 -5.06
CA GLN A 49 14.29 4.28 -4.27
C GLN A 49 13.88 3.99 -2.82
N ALA A 50 12.90 3.10 -2.59
CA ALA A 50 12.48 2.70 -1.26
C ALA A 50 13.61 1.94 -0.51
N HIS A 51 14.31 1.03 -1.20
CA HIS A 51 15.43 0.28 -0.65
C HIS A 51 16.59 1.19 -0.24
N ALA A 52 16.94 2.18 -1.09
CA ALA A 52 17.98 3.16 -0.79
C ALA A 52 17.66 4.01 0.45
N ARG A 53 16.37 4.19 0.78
CA ARG A 53 15.90 4.84 2.02
C ARG A 53 15.85 3.89 3.22
N GLY A 54 16.27 2.64 3.06
CA GLY A 54 16.28 1.64 4.13
C GLY A 54 14.92 1.03 4.43
N ALA A 55 14.00 1.01 3.46
CA ALA A 55 12.68 0.41 3.66
C ALA A 55 12.79 -1.09 4.04
N GLN A 56 12.18 -1.44 5.17
CA GLN A 56 12.08 -2.83 5.66
C GLN A 56 10.74 -3.48 5.32
N LEU A 57 9.77 -2.68 4.87
CA LEU A 57 8.44 -3.09 4.43
C LEU A 57 7.93 -2.02 3.47
N ILE A 58 7.37 -2.46 2.34
CA ILE A 58 6.64 -1.58 1.43
C ILE A 58 5.16 -1.86 1.60
N VAL A 59 4.38 -0.79 1.81
CA VAL A 59 2.93 -0.84 1.76
C VAL A 59 2.50 0.11 0.65
N THR A 60 1.88 -0.41 -0.40
CA THR A 60 1.30 0.43 -1.45
C THR A 60 -0.06 0.94 -1.02
N VAL A 61 -0.41 2.15 -1.41
CA VAL A 61 -1.72 2.74 -1.20
C VAL A 61 -2.21 3.32 -2.52
N ASP A 62 -3.44 2.94 -2.89
CA ASP A 62 -4.07 3.33 -4.16
C ASP A 62 -3.35 2.82 -5.43
N ASN A 63 -2.49 1.82 -5.28
CA ASN A 63 -1.83 1.17 -6.39
C ASN A 63 -1.34 -0.22 -5.97
N GLY A 64 -0.76 -0.95 -6.92
CA GLY A 64 -0.01 -2.18 -6.65
C GLY A 64 -0.67 -3.45 -7.14
N ILE A 65 -1.98 -3.48 -7.43
CA ILE A 65 -2.67 -4.72 -7.85
C ILE A 65 -2.12 -5.31 -9.15
N SER A 66 -1.48 -4.47 -9.98
CA SER A 66 -0.83 -4.86 -11.24
C SER A 66 0.70 -4.82 -11.16
N SER A 67 1.30 -4.52 -10.00
CA SER A 67 2.74 -4.28 -9.83
C SER A 67 3.56 -5.58 -9.69
N HIS A 68 3.42 -6.51 -10.62
CA HIS A 68 4.13 -7.80 -10.57
C HIS A 68 5.66 -7.63 -10.52
N ALA A 69 6.22 -6.82 -11.41
CA ALA A 69 7.67 -6.62 -11.51
C ALA A 69 8.25 -5.97 -10.25
N GLY A 70 7.61 -4.90 -9.75
CA GLY A 70 8.05 -4.25 -8.51
C GLY A 70 7.96 -5.18 -7.30
N VAL A 71 6.89 -5.98 -7.17
CA VAL A 71 6.76 -6.94 -6.08
C VAL A 71 7.83 -8.05 -6.15
N VAL A 72 8.12 -8.57 -7.35
CA VAL A 72 9.21 -9.55 -7.54
C VAL A 72 10.57 -8.93 -7.19
N HIS A 73 10.81 -7.69 -7.61
CA HIS A 73 12.06 -6.99 -7.33
C HIS A 73 12.25 -6.74 -5.84
N ALA A 74 11.23 -6.22 -5.15
CA ALA A 74 11.24 -6.00 -3.70
C ALA A 74 11.55 -7.30 -2.94
N ARG A 75 10.93 -8.40 -3.37
CA ARG A 75 11.20 -9.74 -2.81
C ARG A 75 12.64 -10.17 -3.00
N SER A 76 13.24 -9.89 -4.17
CA SER A 76 14.66 -10.21 -4.44
C SER A 76 15.62 -9.46 -3.52
N LEU A 77 15.22 -8.26 -3.06
CA LEU A 77 15.94 -7.44 -2.08
C LEU A 77 15.57 -7.78 -0.63
N GLY A 78 14.72 -8.79 -0.40
CA GLY A 78 14.27 -9.18 0.93
C GLY A 78 13.27 -8.22 1.59
N ILE A 79 12.62 -7.35 0.80
CA ILE A 79 11.64 -6.39 1.29
C ILE A 79 10.22 -6.95 1.08
N PRO A 80 9.46 -7.27 2.15
CA PRO A 80 8.07 -7.67 2.02
C PRO A 80 7.21 -6.54 1.45
N VAL A 81 6.17 -6.91 0.71
CA VAL A 81 5.21 -5.96 0.13
C VAL A 81 3.79 -6.31 0.56
N ILE A 82 3.06 -5.31 1.04
CA ILE A 82 1.61 -5.36 1.25
C ILE A 82 0.97 -4.42 0.23
N VAL A 83 -0.01 -4.92 -0.51
CA VAL A 83 -0.74 -4.12 -1.49
C VAL A 83 -2.07 -3.65 -0.91
N THR A 84 -2.34 -2.34 -0.96
CA THR A 84 -3.68 -1.79 -0.71
C THR A 84 -4.12 -0.98 -1.93
N ASP A 85 -5.22 -1.40 -2.52
CA ASP A 85 -5.63 -0.91 -3.84
C ASP A 85 -7.15 -1.10 -4.00
N HIS A 86 -7.71 -0.47 -5.02
CA HIS A 86 -9.11 -0.60 -5.42
C HIS A 86 -9.28 -0.85 -6.92
N HIS A 87 -8.21 -0.77 -7.72
CA HIS A 87 -8.25 -1.07 -9.15
C HIS A 87 -8.69 -2.53 -9.43
N LEU A 88 -9.19 -2.78 -10.63
CA LEU A 88 -9.60 -4.12 -11.03
C LEU A 88 -8.37 -5.05 -11.12
N PRO A 89 -8.41 -6.23 -10.48
CA PRO A 89 -7.32 -7.18 -10.58
C PRO A 89 -7.22 -7.77 -12.00
N GLY A 90 -6.00 -8.08 -12.42
CA GLY A 90 -5.74 -8.82 -13.65
C GLY A 90 -6.11 -10.31 -13.56
N GLU A 91 -5.68 -11.09 -14.54
CA GLU A 91 -5.85 -12.55 -14.53
C GLU A 91 -5.06 -13.22 -13.41
N THR A 92 -3.89 -12.66 -13.09
CA THR A 92 -3.01 -13.08 -12.01
C THR A 92 -2.79 -11.93 -11.04
N LEU A 93 -2.37 -12.26 -9.81
CA LEU A 93 -2.08 -11.29 -8.76
C LEU A 93 -0.56 -11.22 -8.52
N PRO A 94 -0.03 -10.07 -8.09
CA PRO A 94 1.36 -9.97 -7.67
C PRO A 94 1.61 -10.85 -6.45
N ALA A 95 2.81 -11.41 -6.35
CA ALA A 95 3.21 -12.30 -5.26
C ALA A 95 3.55 -11.54 -3.96
N ALA A 96 2.67 -10.64 -3.55
CA ALA A 96 2.77 -9.83 -2.33
C ALA A 96 2.41 -10.67 -1.09
N GLU A 97 2.87 -10.24 0.10
CA GLU A 97 2.59 -10.92 1.37
C GLU A 97 1.10 -10.83 1.74
N ALA A 98 0.47 -9.72 1.38
CA ALA A 98 -0.97 -9.53 1.51
C ALA A 98 -1.47 -8.56 0.45
N ILE A 99 -2.73 -8.74 0.04
CA ILE A 99 -3.43 -7.85 -0.89
C ILE A 99 -4.79 -7.49 -0.26
N ILE A 100 -5.04 -6.20 -0.12
CA ILE A 100 -6.28 -5.65 0.40
C ILE A 100 -6.91 -4.85 -0.73
N ASN A 101 -7.89 -5.46 -1.40
CA ASN A 101 -8.62 -4.83 -2.48
C ASN A 101 -10.07 -5.34 -2.52
N PRO A 102 -11.09 -4.45 -2.51
CA PRO A 102 -12.49 -4.87 -2.53
C PRO A 102 -12.87 -5.62 -3.82
N ASN A 103 -12.14 -5.43 -4.91
CA ASN A 103 -12.38 -6.02 -6.23
C ASN A 103 -11.69 -7.39 -6.43
N LEU A 104 -11.05 -7.96 -5.40
CA LEU A 104 -10.61 -9.36 -5.45
C LEU A 104 -11.80 -10.30 -5.68
N ARG A 105 -11.59 -11.34 -6.50
CA ARG A 105 -12.65 -12.27 -6.95
C ARG A 105 -13.42 -12.91 -5.79
N ASP A 106 -12.71 -13.27 -4.72
CA ASP A 106 -13.29 -13.95 -3.55
C ASP A 106 -13.58 -13.00 -2.37
N CYS A 107 -13.52 -11.70 -2.59
CA CYS A 107 -13.81 -10.72 -1.55
C CYS A 107 -15.32 -10.48 -1.46
N ASN A 108 -15.91 -10.70 -0.29
CA ASN A 108 -17.35 -10.45 -0.04
C ASN A 108 -17.63 -9.02 0.48
N PHE A 109 -16.64 -8.13 0.46
CA PHE A 109 -16.84 -6.76 0.92
C PHE A 109 -17.92 -6.06 0.07
N PRO A 110 -18.94 -5.44 0.69
CA PRO A 110 -20.16 -5.02 -0.01
C PRO A 110 -19.96 -3.85 -0.97
N SER A 111 -19.05 -2.91 -0.67
CA SER A 111 -18.79 -1.77 -1.54
C SER A 111 -17.57 -2.01 -2.43
N LYS A 112 -17.83 -2.37 -3.69
CA LYS A 112 -16.79 -2.57 -4.73
C LYS A 112 -16.25 -1.27 -5.32
N SER A 113 -16.93 -0.15 -5.04
CA SER A 113 -16.62 1.18 -5.57
C SER A 113 -15.93 2.08 -4.55
N LEU A 114 -15.22 1.51 -3.57
CA LEU A 114 -14.35 2.30 -2.70
C LEU A 114 -13.22 2.91 -3.53
N ALA A 115 -12.88 4.15 -3.23
CA ALA A 115 -11.62 4.80 -3.57
C ALA A 115 -10.46 4.15 -2.78
N GLY A 116 -9.22 4.29 -3.26
CA GLY A 116 -8.01 3.85 -2.56
C GLY A 116 -7.94 4.36 -1.12
N VAL A 117 -8.31 5.63 -0.89
CA VAL A 117 -8.30 6.25 0.44
C VAL A 117 -9.34 5.61 1.36
N GLY A 118 -10.43 5.11 0.80
CA GLY A 118 -11.42 4.33 1.51
C GLY A 118 -10.86 2.98 1.98
N VAL A 119 -10.10 2.30 1.12
CA VAL A 119 -9.40 1.05 1.48
C VAL A 119 -8.38 1.30 2.58
N ALA A 120 -7.55 2.34 2.44
CA ALA A 120 -6.59 2.76 3.45
C ALA A 120 -7.26 3.10 4.79
N PHE A 121 -8.39 3.82 4.77
CA PHE A 121 -9.15 4.17 5.96
C PHE A 121 -9.63 2.92 6.73
N TYR A 122 -10.24 1.95 6.03
CA TYR A 122 -10.69 0.70 6.68
C TYR A 122 -9.53 -0.10 7.26
N LEU A 123 -8.38 -0.16 6.58
CA LEU A 123 -7.19 -0.80 7.11
C LEU A 123 -6.70 -0.11 8.39
N MET A 124 -6.59 1.22 8.40
CA MET A 124 -6.15 1.97 9.57
C MET A 124 -7.13 1.84 10.75
N LEU A 125 -8.44 1.78 10.48
CA LEU A 125 -9.44 1.48 11.51
C LEU A 125 -9.25 0.09 12.13
N ALA A 126 -8.99 -0.93 11.30
CA ALA A 126 -8.74 -2.28 11.76
C ALA A 126 -7.46 -2.36 12.61
N LEU A 127 -6.38 -1.69 12.17
CA LEU A 127 -5.12 -1.60 12.93
C LEU A 127 -5.31 -0.89 14.27
N ARG A 128 -6.01 0.25 14.30
CA ARG A 128 -6.35 0.95 15.55
C ARG A 128 -7.10 0.03 16.51
N HIS A 129 -8.11 -0.70 16.02
CA HIS A 129 -8.88 -1.62 16.85
C HIS A 129 -8.00 -2.74 17.43
N LEU A 130 -7.11 -3.31 16.60
CA LEU A 130 -6.17 -4.34 17.03
C LEU A 130 -5.19 -3.83 18.08
N PHE A 131 -4.62 -2.64 17.89
CA PHE A 131 -3.64 -2.06 18.81
C PHE A 131 -4.30 -1.75 20.16
N ALA A 132 -5.50 -1.19 20.16
CA ALA A 132 -6.26 -0.90 21.38
C ALA A 132 -6.56 -2.19 22.17
N ARG A 133 -6.95 -3.26 21.49
CA ARG A 133 -7.17 -4.58 22.13
C ARG A 133 -5.88 -5.21 22.67
N SER A 134 -4.73 -4.84 22.11
CA SER A 134 -3.42 -5.34 22.51
C SER A 134 -2.73 -4.45 23.55
N GLY A 135 -3.36 -3.35 23.98
CA GLY A 135 -2.79 -2.38 24.91
C GLY A 135 -1.61 -1.57 24.35
N LEU A 136 -1.47 -1.52 23.02
CA LEU A 136 -0.43 -0.76 22.32
C LEU A 136 -0.82 0.72 22.11
N VAL A 137 -2.11 1.04 22.21
CA VAL A 137 -2.69 2.40 22.20
C VAL A 137 -3.90 2.48 23.11
#